data_AF-A0A841JAB6-F1
#
_entry.id   AF-A0A841JAB6-F1
#
_cell.length_a   1.000
_cell.length_b   1.000
_cell.length_c   1.000
_cell.angle_alpha   90.00
_cell.angle_beta   90.00
_cell.angle_gamma   90.00
#
_symmetry.space_group_name_H-M   'P 1'
#
loop_
_entity.id
_entity.type
_entity.pdbx_description
1 polymer ?
#
loop_
_entity_poly.entity_id
_entity_poly.type
_entity_poly.pdbx_seq_one_letter_code
_entity_poly.pdbx_strand_id
1 'polypeptide(L)'
;MGDSIGLGTARAINAKYAPQCDVLAAERVHAHQILGWRFPTKKYGACVFSVGSNDDARSDLAARLTSIRIRTICHRVIWLLPYSRQHAYIVNSVAATYADETIDLLRFPTRDRIHPTRYDLVARVLLRSDPD
;
A
#
# COMPACT_ATOMS: atom_id res chain seq x y z
N MET A 1 5.37 1.55 0.40
CA MET A 1 5.76 0.72 1.57
C MET A 1 4.83 -0.48 1.65
N GLY A 2 5.33 -1.66 2.05
CA GLY A 2 4.44 -2.77 2.39
C GLY A 2 4.93 -4.19 2.06
N ASP A 3 4.02 -5.00 1.54
CA ASP A 3 4.23 -6.43 1.24
C ASP A 3 4.64 -6.70 -0.22
N SER A 4 4.51 -7.95 -0.67
CA SER A 4 4.80 -8.37 -2.05
C SER A 4 3.97 -7.64 -3.11
N ILE A 5 2.75 -7.21 -2.78
CA ILE A 5 1.94 -6.37 -3.67
C ILE A 5 2.56 -4.98 -3.78
N GLY A 6 3.09 -4.46 -2.67
CA GLY A 6 3.89 -3.22 -2.66
C GLY A 6 5.14 -3.34 -3.55
N LEU A 7 5.87 -4.46 -3.49
CA LEU A 7 7.02 -4.72 -4.35
C LEU A 7 6.67 -4.74 -5.84
N GLY A 8 5.63 -5.49 -6.22
CA GLY A 8 5.17 -5.57 -7.60
C GLY A 8 4.69 -4.21 -8.14
N THR A 9 3.96 -3.45 -7.32
CA THR A 9 3.49 -2.12 -7.68
C THR A 9 4.65 -1.14 -7.86
N ALA A 10 5.59 -1.11 -6.92
CA ALA A 10 6.76 -0.25 -7.00
C ALA A 10 7.62 -0.56 -8.23
N ARG A 11 7.83 -1.85 -8.54
CA ARG A 11 8.55 -2.26 -9.77
C ARG A 11 7.87 -1.72 -11.02
N ALA A 12 6.54 -1.82 -11.10
CA ALA A 12 5.79 -1.34 -12.26
C ALA A 12 5.75 0.19 -12.38
N ILE A 13 5.76 0.93 -11.27
CA ILE A 13 5.88 2.39 -11.25
C ILE A 13 7.29 2.81 -11.67
N ASN A 14 8.33 2.25 -11.05
CA ASN A 14 9.72 2.63 -11.31
C ASN A 14 10.19 2.28 -12.72
N ALA A 15 9.54 1.31 -13.38
CA ALA A 15 9.75 1.04 -14.80
C ALA A 15 9.21 2.16 -15.73
N LYS A 16 8.33 3.03 -15.23
CA LYS A 16 7.68 4.11 -15.99
C LYS A 16 8.04 5.52 -15.49
N TYR A 17 8.44 5.65 -14.24
CA TYR A 17 8.64 6.93 -13.56
C TYR A 17 10.13 7.20 -13.31
N ALA A 18 10.68 8.21 -13.99
CA ALA A 18 12.12 8.49 -14.04
C ALA A 18 12.78 8.83 -12.69
N PRO A 19 12.14 9.59 -11.77
CA PRO A 19 12.71 9.85 -10.45
C PRO A 19 12.87 8.61 -9.56
N GLN A 20 12.15 7.52 -9.88
CA GLN A 20 12.02 6.28 -9.11
C GLN A 20 11.54 6.49 -7.65
N CYS A 21 10.64 5.64 -7.17
CA CYS A 21 10.17 5.67 -5.79
C CYS A 21 11.15 4.96 -4.85
N ASP A 22 11.33 5.51 -3.65
CA ASP A 22 11.93 4.77 -2.52
C ASP A 22 11.03 3.57 -2.17
N VAL A 23 11.60 2.36 -2.12
CA VAL A 23 10.84 1.11 -1.88
C VAL A 23 11.18 0.53 -0.52
N LEU A 24 10.26 0.68 0.43
CA LEU A 24 10.30 -0.03 1.72
C LEU A 24 9.24 -1.13 1.74
N ALA A 25 9.53 -2.27 1.12
CA ALA A 25 8.61 -3.40 1.05
C ALA A 25 9.35 -4.73 1.04
N ALA A 26 8.69 -5.80 1.49
CA ALA A 26 9.26 -7.15 1.52
C ALA A 26 8.15 -8.21 1.37
N GLU A 27 8.50 -9.40 0.92
CA GLU A 27 7.53 -10.48 0.77
C GLU A 27 7.01 -10.99 2.13
N ARG A 28 5.72 -11.35 2.17
CA ARG A 28 5.06 -12.00 3.32
C ARG A 28 5.09 -11.22 4.64
N VAL A 29 5.36 -9.92 4.61
CA VAL A 29 5.44 -9.13 5.83
C VAL A 29 4.07 -8.77 6.39
N HIS A 30 3.99 -8.85 7.71
CA HIS A 30 2.86 -8.43 8.52
C HIS A 30 3.07 -6.99 9.02
N ALA A 31 1.98 -6.29 9.37
CA ALA A 31 2.03 -4.92 9.87
C ALA A 31 2.93 -4.77 11.12
N HIS A 32 2.94 -5.77 12.01
CA HIS A 32 3.80 -5.77 13.20
C HIS A 32 5.29 -5.75 12.88
N GLN A 33 5.71 -6.41 11.79
CA GLN A 33 7.10 -6.45 11.37
C GLN A 33 7.52 -5.12 10.75
N ILE A 34 6.63 -4.49 9.97
CA ILE A 34 6.85 -3.16 9.39
C ILE A 34 7.09 -2.12 10.49
N LEU A 35 6.38 -2.20 11.62
CA LEU A 35 6.60 -1.30 12.75
C LEU A 35 8.02 -1.41 13.35
N GLY A 36 8.70 -2.54 13.18
CA GLY A 36 10.10 -2.73 13.57
C GLY A 36 11.10 -2.12 12.57
N TRP A 37 10.66 -1.68 11.40
CA TRP A 37 11.56 -1.08 10.40
C TRP A 37 12.00 0.32 10.79
N ARG A 38 13.13 0.73 10.20
CA ARG A 38 13.55 2.13 10.20
C ARG A 38 12.69 2.90 9.21
N PHE A 39 11.77 3.71 9.73
CA PHE A 39 10.93 4.58 8.90
C PHE A 39 11.78 5.70 8.28
N PRO A 40 11.55 6.06 7.01
CA PRO A 40 12.20 7.20 6.39
C PRO A 40 11.85 8.49 7.14
N THR A 41 12.83 9.37 7.33
CA THR A 41 12.63 10.72 7.89
C THR A 41 12.36 11.76 6.80
N LYS A 42 12.50 11.38 5.53
CA LYS A 42 12.22 12.20 4.36
C LYS A 42 10.71 12.47 4.25
N LYS A 43 10.35 13.68 3.81
CA LYS A 43 8.98 14.03 3.43
C LYS A 43 8.72 13.63 1.98
N TYR A 44 7.63 12.91 1.74
CA TYR A 44 7.25 12.46 0.40
C TYR A 44 6.06 13.27 -0.14
N GLY A 45 6.05 13.52 -1.45
CA GLY A 45 4.87 14.06 -2.14
C GLY A 45 3.71 13.06 -2.08
N ALA A 46 3.98 11.80 -2.41
CA ALA A 46 3.01 10.72 -2.35
C ALA A 46 3.59 9.44 -1.73
N CYS A 47 2.75 8.68 -1.03
CA CYS A 47 3.09 7.37 -0.49
C CYS A 47 1.99 6.36 -0.84
N VAL A 48 2.42 5.21 -1.35
CA VAL A 48 1.55 4.07 -1.61
C VAL A 48 1.79 3.00 -0.56
N PHE A 49 0.74 2.58 0.13
CA PHE A 49 0.79 1.55 1.17
C PHE A 49 0.07 0.28 0.72
N SER A 50 0.77 -0.86 0.88
CA SER A 50 0.24 -2.19 0.64
C SER A 50 0.52 -3.06 1.86
N VAL A 51 -0.33 -2.94 2.88
CA VAL A 51 -0.12 -3.60 4.18
C VAL A 51 -1.43 -4.21 4.64
N GLY A 52 -1.34 -5.32 5.37
CA GLY A 52 -2.49 -5.97 6.01
C GLY A 52 -2.98 -7.21 5.30
N SER A 53 -2.48 -7.55 4.10
CA SER A 53 -2.93 -8.75 3.39
C SER A 53 -2.45 -10.07 4.01
N ASN A 54 -1.34 -10.03 4.75
CA ASN A 54 -0.76 -11.18 5.45
C ASN A 54 -1.22 -11.27 6.91
N ASP A 55 -1.78 -10.20 7.47
CA ASP A 55 -2.18 -10.11 8.88
C ASP A 55 -3.50 -10.85 9.13
N ASP A 56 -3.77 -11.25 10.37
CA ASP A 56 -5.10 -11.78 10.71
C ASP A 56 -6.14 -10.65 10.69
N ALA A 57 -7.24 -10.85 9.97
CA ALA A 57 -8.33 -9.86 9.85
C ALA A 57 -9.19 -9.68 11.11
N ARG A 58 -8.69 -10.03 12.30
CA ARG A 58 -9.46 -10.14 13.55
C ARG A 58 -8.60 -9.89 14.81
N SER A 59 -7.72 -8.91 14.80
CA SER A 59 -7.07 -8.32 15.99
C SER A 59 -6.24 -7.14 15.53
N ASP A 60 -6.13 -6.08 16.35
CA ASP A 60 -5.18 -4.93 16.35
C ASP A 60 -4.62 -4.34 15.04
N LEU A 61 -5.04 -4.82 13.87
CA LEU A 61 -4.50 -4.51 12.56
C LEU A 61 -4.78 -3.04 12.25
N ALA A 62 -6.00 -2.58 12.51
CA ALA A 62 -6.34 -1.16 12.39
C ALA A 62 -5.36 -0.28 13.21
N ALA A 63 -5.06 -0.65 14.46
CA ALA A 63 -4.14 0.10 15.30
C ALA A 63 -2.70 0.07 14.78
N ARG A 64 -2.24 -1.07 14.25
CA ARG A 64 -0.91 -1.20 13.63
C ARG A 64 -0.80 -0.40 12.33
N LEU A 65 -1.80 -0.46 11.47
CA LEU A 65 -1.88 0.32 10.23
C LEU A 65 -1.90 1.82 10.52
N THR A 66 -2.69 2.25 11.52
CA THR A 66 -2.66 3.62 12.03
C THR A 66 -1.27 4.03 12.50
N SER A 67 -0.59 3.16 13.25
CA SER A 67 0.79 3.41 13.72
C SER A 67 1.80 3.54 12.57
N ILE A 68 1.65 2.74 11.50
CA ILE A 68 2.45 2.87 10.27
C ILE A 68 2.15 4.21 9.57
N ARG A 69 0.87 4.58 9.46
CA ARG A 69 0.42 5.81 8.80
C ARG A 69 1.01 7.07 9.42
N ILE A 70 0.92 7.19 10.75
CA ILE A 70 1.36 8.40 11.45
C ILE A 70 2.89 8.54 11.49
N ARG A 71 3.63 7.43 11.35
CA ARG A 71 5.10 7.43 11.32
C ARG A 71 5.68 7.78 9.95
N THR A 72 4.86 7.88 8.91
CA THR A 72 5.30 8.19 7.55
C THR A 72 4.83 9.59 7.15
N ILE A 73 5.76 10.46 6.77
CA ILE A 73 5.46 11.85 6.43
C ILE A 73 5.24 11.98 4.91
N CYS A 74 3.98 12.05 4.50
CA CYS A 74 3.58 12.17 3.10
C CYS A 74 2.44 13.17 2.92
N HIS A 75 2.47 14.00 1.88
CA HIS A 75 1.38 14.92 1.56
C HIS A 75 0.13 14.17 1.08
N ARG A 76 0.34 13.17 0.22
CA ARG A 76 -0.70 12.31 -0.33
C ARG A 76 -0.46 10.86 0.06
N VAL A 77 -1.48 10.16 0.54
CA VAL A 77 -1.38 8.75 0.90
C VAL A 77 -2.47 7.94 0.21
N ILE A 78 -2.05 6.83 -0.38
CA ILE A 78 -2.90 5.93 -1.14
C ILE A 78 -2.74 4.52 -0.58
N TRP A 79 -3.84 3.91 -0.14
CA TRP A 79 -3.86 2.52 0.31
C TRP A 79 -4.32 1.59 -0.79
N LEU A 80 -3.55 0.54 -1.05
CA LEU A 80 -4.00 -0.57 -1.87
C LEU A 80 -4.84 -1.50 -0.99
N LEU A 81 -6.15 -1.57 -1.25
CA LEU A 81 -7.04 -2.43 -0.48
C LEU A 81 -6.85 -3.89 -0.92
N PRO A 82 -6.55 -4.84 0.00
CA PRO A 82 -6.32 -6.24 -0.35
C PRO A 82 -7.51 -6.89 -1.05
N TYR A 83 -7.27 -7.96 -1.81
CA TYR A 83 -8.33 -8.75 -2.46
C TYR A 83 -9.33 -9.37 -1.48
N SER A 84 -8.92 -9.65 -0.24
CA SER A 84 -9.83 -10.14 0.80
C SER A 84 -10.71 -8.99 1.30
N ARG A 85 -12.03 -9.12 1.14
CA ARG A 85 -13.01 -8.10 1.58
C ARG A 85 -12.92 -7.76 3.07
N GLN A 86 -12.57 -8.74 3.90
CA GLN A 86 -12.42 -8.52 5.34
C GLN A 86 -11.21 -7.63 5.65
N HIS A 87 -10.06 -7.89 5.03
CA HIS A 87 -8.87 -7.06 5.19
C HIS A 87 -9.06 -5.68 4.53
N ALA A 88 -9.67 -5.63 3.35
CA ALA A 88 -10.00 -4.39 2.66
C ALA A 88 -10.84 -3.46 3.52
N TYR A 89 -11.83 -3.99 4.25
CA TYR A 89 -12.65 -3.20 5.16
C TYR A 89 -11.81 -2.52 6.26
N ILE A 90 -10.87 -3.27 6.87
CA ILE A 90 -9.99 -2.74 7.93
C ILE A 90 -9.01 -1.70 7.38
N VAL A 91 -8.40 -1.97 6.22
CA VAL A 91 -7.49 -1.00 5.57
C VAL A 91 -8.27 0.27 5.20
N ASN A 92 -9.47 0.12 4.64
CA ASN A 92 -10.33 1.24 4.27
C ASN A 92 -10.81 2.04 5.47
N SER A 93 -11.08 1.42 6.63
CA SER A 93 -11.49 2.16 7.84
C SER A 93 -10.36 3.05 8.37
N VAL A 94 -9.11 2.59 8.26
CA VAL A 94 -7.93 3.42 8.60
C VAL A 94 -7.78 4.55 7.58
N ALA A 95 -7.81 4.26 6.28
CA ALA A 95 -7.71 5.27 5.23
C ALA A 95 -8.76 6.38 5.39
N ALA A 96 -10.02 6.00 5.64
CA ALA A 96 -11.13 6.93 5.85
C ALA A 96 -10.92 7.87 7.04
N THR A 97 -10.26 7.39 8.11
CA THR A 97 -9.96 8.20 9.31
C THR A 97 -9.03 9.37 8.99
N TYR A 98 -8.14 9.21 8.01
CA TYR A 98 -7.16 10.20 7.62
C TYR A 98 -7.52 10.94 6.32
N ALA A 99 -8.71 10.67 5.77
CA ALA A 99 -9.10 11.09 4.41
C ALA A 99 -8.05 10.70 3.35
N ASP A 100 -7.35 9.57 3.56
CA ASP A 100 -6.41 9.03 2.61
C ASP A 100 -7.17 8.40 1.41
N GLU A 101 -6.53 8.37 0.25
CA GLU A 101 -7.07 7.73 -0.94
C GLU A 101 -6.97 6.20 -0.86
N THR A 102 -7.82 5.53 -1.63
CA THR A 102 -7.80 4.06 -1.73
C THR A 102 -7.90 3.58 -3.17
N ILE A 103 -7.23 2.47 -3.46
CA ILE A 103 -7.38 1.71 -4.71
C ILE A 103 -7.78 0.28 -4.34
N ASP A 104 -9.00 -0.10 -4.72
CA ASP A 104 -9.49 -1.46 -4.53
C ASP A 104 -8.82 -2.44 -5.51
N LEU A 105 -8.00 -3.37 -4.99
CA LEU A 105 -7.31 -4.35 -5.82
C LEU A 105 -8.27 -5.32 -6.51
N LEU A 106 -9.51 -5.48 -6.03
CA LEU A 106 -10.52 -6.31 -6.69
C LEU A 106 -10.90 -5.81 -8.10
N ARG A 107 -10.52 -4.58 -8.44
CA ARG A 107 -10.67 -4.03 -9.80
C ARG A 107 -9.65 -4.61 -10.79
N PHE A 108 -8.65 -5.35 -10.33
CA PHE A 108 -7.57 -5.88 -11.16
C PHE A 108 -7.59 -7.42 -11.20
N PRO A 109 -7.24 -8.03 -12.33
CA PRO A 109 -7.24 -9.49 -12.47
C PRO A 109 -6.19 -10.15 -11.58
N THR A 110 -6.53 -11.27 -10.95
CA THR A 110 -5.65 -12.09 -10.10
C THR A 110 -5.84 -13.58 -10.39
N ARG A 111 -4.83 -14.40 -10.11
CA ARG A 111 -4.89 -15.87 -10.20
C ARG A 111 -4.99 -16.55 -8.83
N ASP A 112 -4.43 -15.92 -7.80
CA ASP A 112 -4.27 -16.47 -6.45
C ASP A 112 -5.10 -15.72 -5.40
N ARG A 113 -5.82 -14.66 -5.81
CA ARG A 113 -6.58 -13.76 -4.93
C ARG A 113 -5.69 -13.00 -3.94
N ILE A 114 -4.41 -12.83 -4.26
CA ILE A 114 -3.43 -12.07 -3.46
C ILE A 114 -2.72 -11.07 -4.37
N HIS A 115 -2.18 -11.52 -5.50
CA HIS A 115 -1.36 -10.69 -6.39
C HIS A 115 -2.13 -10.30 -7.66
N PRO A 116 -2.10 -9.02 -8.07
CA PRO A 116 -2.47 -8.64 -9.42
C PRO A 116 -1.61 -9.38 -10.44
N THR A 117 -2.25 -9.95 -11.46
CA THR A 117 -1.55 -10.53 -12.63
C THR A 117 -0.88 -9.47 -13.49
N ARG A 118 -1.31 -8.20 -13.35
CA ARG A 118 -0.88 -7.06 -14.17
C ARG A 118 -0.67 -5.81 -13.32
N TYR A 119 0.52 -5.71 -12.72
CA TYR A 119 0.92 -4.53 -11.95
C TYR A 119 1.06 -3.25 -12.80
N ASP A 120 1.24 -3.39 -14.12
CA ASP A 120 1.30 -2.25 -15.03
C ASP A 120 -0.02 -1.45 -15.11
N LEU A 121 -1.15 -2.13 -14.85
CA LEU A 121 -2.48 -1.52 -14.74
C LEU A 121 -2.64 -0.77 -13.42
N VAL A 122 -2.17 -1.36 -12.31
CA VAL A 122 -2.18 -0.71 -10.99
C VAL A 122 -1.34 0.57 -11.04
N ALA A 123 -0.13 0.49 -11.58
CA ALA A 123 0.76 1.64 -11.76
C ALA A 123 0.15 2.73 -12.65
N ARG A 124 -0.59 2.36 -13.71
CA ARG A 124 -1.27 3.33 -14.59
C ARG A 124 -2.35 4.12 -13.83
N VAL A 125 -3.10 3.47 -12.94
CA VAL A 125 -4.10 4.16 -12.12
C VAL A 125 -3.41 5.12 -11.15
N LEU A 126 -2.38 4.66 -10.45
CA LEU A 126 -1.63 5.47 -9.49
C LEU A 126 -1.00 6.72 -10.13
N LEU A 127 -0.38 6.57 -11.30
CA LEU A 127 0.30 7.68 -11.99
C LEU A 127 -0.66 8.67 -12.66
N ARG A 128 -1.88 8.26 -13.02
CA ARG A 128 -2.90 9.18 -13.57
C ARG A 128 -3.50 10.11 -12.54
N SER A 129 -3.31 9.80 -11.27
CA SER A 129 -3.90 10.54 -10.19
C SER A 129 -2.97 11.62 -9.64
N ASP A 130 -1.75 11.77 -10.16
CA ASP A 130 -0.92 12.96 -9.93
C ASP A 130 -1.38 14.08 -10.87
N PRO A 131 -1.74 15.27 -10.35
CA PRO A 131 -1.92 16.44 -11.20
C PRO A 131 -0.54 16.90 -11.70
N ASP A 132 -0.46 17.21 -13.00
CA ASP A 132 0.69 17.91 -13.61
C ASP A 132 0.98 19.25 -12.92
#